data_AF-A0A6A5SPC9-F1
#
_entry.id   AF-A0A6A5SPC9-F1
#
_cell.length_a   1.000
_cell.length_b   1.000
_cell.length_c   1.000
_cell.angle_alpha   90.00
_cell.angle_beta   90.00
_cell.angle_gamma   90.00
#
_symmetry.space_group_name_H-M   'P 1'
#
loop_
_entity.id
_entity.type
_entity.pdbx_description
1 polymer ?
#
loop_
_entity_poly.entity_id
_entity_poly.type
_entity_poly.pdbx_seq_one_letter_code
_entity_poly.pdbx_strand_id
1 'polypeptide(L)'
;MDMPPKSILKKTAEKPADPRHLKVALHHANALEDRKRVERDVLEAIMTLMDFPASPNADAKRPSPADASHFQDAVLIFQPSDYDALIEERNIADRCGYALCSRPTRKARSTARKQFVDTDHGVQIVERKVLEVWCSDDCAKRALYVKVQLSEDPAWMRQGGLGEKIELMVENAEEHHKALPLRLKQEGASTSDDDKELLDAAWAAQADAMANLALERGEKPGQLSKANGDLIQDQIMERGFSIAPPQPPSLPAQASDHTMAIEGHVPRINRKDRDDDEDEDDAQDWDKLLPG
;
A
#
# COMPACT_ATOMS: atom_id res chain seq x y z
N MET A 1 71.78 12.06 -26.09
CA MET A 1 71.20 10.77 -25.68
C MET A 1 70.14 11.09 -24.65
N ASP A 2 68.94 11.39 -25.11
CA ASP A 2 67.84 11.81 -24.23
C ASP A 2 66.94 10.60 -23.95
N MET A 3 67.01 10.10 -22.72
CA MET A 3 66.11 9.06 -22.24
C MET A 3 64.85 9.73 -21.67
N PRO A 4 63.65 9.40 -22.17
CA PRO A 4 62.41 9.92 -21.61
C PRO A 4 62.16 9.32 -20.21
N PRO A 5 61.53 10.08 -19.30
CA PRO A 5 61.29 9.65 -17.93
C PRO A 5 60.31 8.47 -17.89
N LYS A 6 60.64 7.47 -17.06
CA LYS A 6 59.82 6.27 -16.85
C LYS A 6 58.59 6.63 -16.02
N SER A 7 57.38 6.37 -16.54
CA SER A 7 56.13 6.57 -15.80
C SER A 7 56.04 5.59 -14.61
N ILE A 8 55.88 6.11 -13.39
CA ILE A 8 55.78 5.35 -12.13
C ILE A 8 54.32 4.91 -11.84
N LEU A 9 53.36 5.32 -12.66
CA LEU A 9 51.97 4.85 -12.55
C LEU A 9 51.90 3.36 -12.90
N LYS A 10 51.90 2.54 -11.85
CA LYS A 10 51.58 1.13 -11.90
C LYS A 10 50.15 1.01 -12.45
N LYS A 11 50.02 0.72 -13.75
CA LYS A 11 48.75 0.35 -14.37
C LYS A 11 48.20 -0.82 -13.58
N THR A 12 47.22 -0.56 -12.73
CA THR A 12 46.37 -1.58 -12.14
C THR A 12 45.65 -2.23 -13.31
N ALA A 13 46.14 -3.40 -13.73
CA ALA A 13 45.44 -4.22 -14.71
C ALA A 13 44.04 -4.51 -14.12
N GLU A 14 43.03 -3.86 -14.68
CA GLU A 14 41.63 -4.11 -14.33
C GLU A 14 41.38 -5.60 -14.56
N LYS A 15 41.16 -6.33 -13.47
CA LYS A 15 40.77 -7.73 -13.57
C LYS A 15 39.43 -7.77 -14.32
N PRO A 16 39.28 -8.63 -15.33
CA PRO A 16 38.01 -8.73 -16.05
C PRO A 16 36.90 -9.04 -15.05
N ALA A 17 35.81 -8.26 -15.09
CA ALA A 17 34.67 -8.43 -14.20
C ALA A 17 34.12 -9.86 -14.32
N ASP A 18 33.81 -10.49 -13.18
CA ASP A 18 33.26 -11.84 -13.16
C ASP A 18 31.97 -11.90 -14.00
N PRO A 19 31.85 -12.81 -14.99
CA PRO A 19 30.64 -12.92 -15.81
C PRO A 19 29.37 -13.17 -15.00
N ARG A 20 29.48 -13.72 -13.78
CA ARG A 20 28.34 -13.85 -12.86
C ARG A 20 27.87 -12.50 -12.34
N HIS A 21 28.79 -11.63 -11.93
CA HIS A 21 28.46 -10.29 -11.46
C HIS A 21 27.82 -9.45 -12.58
N LEU A 22 28.31 -9.58 -13.81
CA LEU A 22 27.71 -8.91 -14.96
C LEU A 22 26.26 -9.38 -15.20
N LYS A 23 25.99 -10.68 -15.14
CA LYS A 23 24.62 -11.22 -15.30
C LYS A 23 23.68 -10.72 -14.22
N VAL A 24 24.13 -10.68 -12.98
CA VAL A 24 23.35 -10.16 -11.84
C VAL A 24 23.08 -8.66 -12.02
N ALA A 25 24.10 -7.88 -12.41
CA ALA A 25 23.95 -6.46 -12.68
C ALA A 25 22.93 -6.18 -13.80
N LEU A 26 22.98 -6.93 -14.90
CA LEU A 26 22.01 -6.82 -15.99
C LEU A 26 20.58 -7.20 -15.55
N HIS A 27 20.43 -8.24 -14.74
CA HIS A 27 19.12 -8.62 -14.20
C HIS A 27 18.51 -7.49 -13.35
N HIS A 28 19.28 -6.90 -12.44
CA HIS A 28 18.80 -5.76 -11.64
C HIS A 28 18.56 -4.52 -12.49
N ALA A 29 19.40 -4.26 -13.50
CA ALA A 29 19.21 -3.15 -14.43
C ALA A 29 17.87 -3.27 -15.17
N ASN A 30 17.56 -4.45 -15.71
CA ASN A 30 16.30 -4.71 -16.39
C ASN A 30 15.10 -4.57 -15.44
N ALA A 31 15.18 -5.14 -14.24
CA ALA A 31 14.10 -5.01 -13.26
C ALA A 31 13.82 -3.55 -12.86
N LEU A 32 14.87 -2.72 -12.77
CA LEU A 32 14.73 -1.28 -12.53
C LEU A 32 14.15 -0.55 -13.74
N GLU A 33 14.53 -0.94 -14.95
CA GLU A 33 13.97 -0.39 -16.18
C GLU A 33 12.48 -0.71 -16.30
N ASP A 34 12.08 -1.95 -16.02
CA ASP A 34 10.69 -2.39 -16.04
C ASP A 34 9.85 -1.64 -15.00
N ARG A 35 10.39 -1.47 -13.78
CA ARG A 35 9.73 -0.66 -12.74
C ARG A 35 9.50 0.79 -13.21
N LYS A 36 10.53 1.43 -13.77
CA LYS A 36 10.42 2.81 -14.27
C LYS A 36 9.44 2.93 -15.43
N ARG A 37 9.40 1.91 -16.31
CA ARG A 37 8.44 1.85 -17.41
C ARG A 37 7.01 1.83 -16.86
N VAL A 38 6.73 0.94 -15.92
CA VAL A 38 5.40 0.84 -15.30
C VAL A 38 5.02 2.12 -14.55
N GLU A 39 5.93 2.71 -13.77
CA GLU A 39 5.68 3.99 -13.08
C GLU A 39 5.33 5.11 -14.07
N ARG A 40 6.01 5.18 -15.22
CA ARG A 40 5.68 6.13 -16.28
C ARG A 40 4.30 5.84 -16.89
N ASP A 41 3.99 4.58 -17.16
CA ASP A 41 2.72 4.19 -17.77
C ASP A 41 1.54 4.51 -16.82
N VAL A 42 1.71 4.35 -15.50
CA VAL A 42 0.72 4.80 -14.49
C VAL A 42 0.52 6.31 -14.53
N LEU A 43 1.60 7.09 -14.58
CA LEU A 43 1.50 8.55 -14.67
C LEU A 43 0.82 9.01 -15.96
N GLU A 44 1.12 8.37 -17.09
CA GLU A 44 0.47 8.64 -18.37
C GLU A 44 -1.03 8.33 -18.28
N ALA A 45 -1.40 7.20 -17.67
CA ALA A 45 -2.80 6.86 -17.43
C ALA A 45 -3.52 7.84 -16.49
N ILE A 46 -2.85 8.37 -15.45
CA ILE A 46 -3.43 9.45 -14.63
C ILE A 46 -3.67 10.69 -15.48
N MET A 47 -2.67 11.10 -16.28
CA MET A 47 -2.79 12.27 -17.16
C MET A 47 -3.92 12.15 -18.15
N THR A 48 -4.09 10.99 -18.80
CA THR A 48 -5.20 10.78 -19.73
C THR A 48 -6.54 10.83 -19.01
N LEU A 49 -6.67 10.14 -17.86
CA LEU A 49 -7.92 10.06 -17.10
C LEU A 49 -8.32 11.37 -16.41
N MET A 50 -7.42 12.35 -16.27
CA MET A 50 -7.79 13.70 -15.82
C MET A 50 -8.76 14.39 -16.79
N ASP A 51 -8.57 14.20 -18.10
CA ASP A 51 -9.39 14.86 -19.13
C ASP A 51 -10.70 14.13 -19.43
N PHE A 52 -10.87 12.91 -18.91
CA PHE A 52 -12.11 12.16 -19.05
C PHE A 52 -13.28 12.82 -18.30
N PRO A 53 -14.52 12.60 -18.78
CA PRO A 53 -14.89 11.90 -20.01
C PRO A 53 -14.74 12.79 -21.27
N ALA A 54 -14.55 12.17 -22.44
CA ALA A 54 -14.36 12.90 -23.71
C ALA A 54 -15.55 13.78 -24.10
N SER A 55 -16.75 13.44 -23.63
CA SER A 55 -17.95 14.25 -23.83
C SER A 55 -18.33 15.05 -22.58
N PRO A 56 -18.62 16.36 -22.71
CA PRO A 56 -18.91 17.22 -21.55
C PRO A 56 -20.27 16.91 -20.88
N ASN A 57 -21.17 16.21 -21.58
CA ASN A 57 -22.50 15.83 -21.08
C ASN A 57 -22.59 14.32 -20.77
N ALA A 58 -21.47 13.65 -20.53
CA ALA A 58 -21.48 12.23 -20.16
C ALA A 58 -22.22 11.99 -18.84
N ASP A 59 -23.07 10.98 -18.82
CA ASP A 59 -23.72 10.51 -17.60
C ASP A 59 -22.79 9.54 -16.86
N ALA A 60 -22.49 9.85 -15.59
CA ALA A 60 -21.67 8.99 -14.74
C ALA A 60 -22.30 7.61 -14.51
N LYS A 61 -23.63 7.49 -14.60
CA LYS A 61 -24.36 6.23 -14.42
C LYS A 61 -24.32 5.35 -15.66
N ARG A 62 -24.20 5.98 -16.82
CA ARG A 62 -24.26 5.34 -18.15
C ARG A 62 -23.14 5.93 -19.01
N PRO A 63 -21.87 5.62 -18.69
CA PRO A 63 -20.73 6.08 -19.47
C PRO A 63 -20.82 5.55 -20.90
N SER A 64 -20.18 6.24 -21.83
CA SER A 64 -20.05 5.71 -23.19
C SER A 64 -19.25 4.41 -23.16
N PRO A 65 -19.55 3.41 -24.01
CA PRO A 65 -18.87 2.12 -23.96
C PRO A 65 -17.36 2.27 -24.24
N ALA A 66 -16.99 3.23 -25.07
CA ALA A 66 -15.59 3.53 -25.37
C ALA A 66 -14.87 4.16 -24.17
N ASP A 67 -15.50 5.10 -23.46
CA ASP A 67 -14.90 5.70 -22.26
C ASP A 67 -14.80 4.67 -21.13
N ALA A 68 -15.81 3.81 -20.99
CA ALA A 68 -15.84 2.76 -19.98
C ALA A 68 -14.74 1.72 -20.20
N SER A 69 -14.53 1.24 -21.43
CA SER A 69 -13.46 0.29 -21.73
C SER A 69 -12.08 0.93 -21.53
N HIS A 70 -11.91 2.17 -22.00
CA HIS A 70 -10.62 2.86 -21.84
C HIS A 70 -10.29 3.12 -20.37
N PHE A 71 -11.29 3.51 -19.57
CA PHE A 71 -11.12 3.67 -18.13
C PHE A 71 -10.78 2.34 -17.44
N GLN A 72 -11.45 1.23 -17.80
CA GLN A 72 -11.12 -0.08 -17.25
C GLN A 72 -9.66 -0.45 -17.58
N ASP A 73 -9.25 -0.34 -18.84
CA ASP A 73 -7.90 -0.69 -19.28
C ASP A 73 -6.82 0.16 -18.60
N ALA A 74 -7.05 1.47 -18.45
CA ALA A 74 -6.12 2.38 -17.81
C ALA A 74 -5.96 2.12 -16.31
N VAL A 75 -7.03 1.75 -15.62
CA VAL A 75 -7.02 1.55 -14.16
C VAL A 75 -6.52 0.15 -13.77
N LEU A 76 -6.38 -0.78 -14.71
CA LEU A 76 -5.82 -2.13 -14.44
C LEU A 76 -4.41 -2.09 -13.84
N ILE A 77 -3.59 -1.10 -14.21
CA ILE A 77 -2.21 -0.96 -13.70
C ILE A 77 -2.14 -0.18 -12.38
N PHE A 78 -3.26 0.33 -11.87
CA PHE A 78 -3.27 1.18 -10.68
C PHE A 78 -3.19 0.36 -9.39
N GLN A 79 -2.55 0.95 -8.40
CA GLN A 79 -2.77 0.65 -6.99
C GLN A 79 -3.89 1.55 -6.43
N PRO A 80 -4.48 1.19 -5.27
CA PRO A 80 -5.44 2.06 -4.59
C PRO A 80 -4.89 3.48 -4.33
N SER A 81 -3.58 3.62 -4.10
CA SER A 81 -2.91 4.92 -3.93
C SER A 81 -2.86 5.74 -5.22
N ASP A 82 -2.64 5.10 -6.37
CA ASP A 82 -2.61 5.78 -7.67
C ASP A 82 -4.02 6.28 -8.04
N TYR A 83 -5.05 5.51 -7.68
CA TYR A 83 -6.43 5.93 -7.83
C TYR A 83 -6.79 7.13 -6.94
N ASP A 84 -6.27 7.16 -5.70
CA ASP A 84 -6.39 8.34 -4.84
C ASP A 84 -5.69 9.57 -5.44
N ALA A 85 -4.50 9.39 -6.03
CA ALA A 85 -3.80 10.45 -6.73
C ALA A 85 -4.62 10.98 -7.93
N LEU A 86 -5.20 10.08 -8.75
CA LEU A 86 -6.11 10.49 -9.83
C LEU A 86 -7.29 11.32 -9.31
N ILE A 87 -7.90 10.91 -8.21
CA ILE A 87 -8.99 11.67 -7.59
C ILE A 87 -8.52 13.07 -7.16
N GLU A 88 -7.34 13.16 -6.54
CA GLU A 88 -6.77 14.43 -6.11
C GLU A 88 -6.48 15.37 -7.29
N GLU A 89 -5.84 14.88 -8.34
CA GLU A 89 -5.53 15.66 -9.55
C GLU A 89 -6.82 16.18 -10.23
N ARG A 90 -7.86 15.35 -10.30
CA ARG A 90 -9.17 15.77 -10.83
C ARG A 90 -9.84 16.85 -9.97
N ASN A 91 -9.73 16.74 -8.65
CA ASN A 91 -10.28 17.75 -7.74
C ASN A 91 -9.54 19.09 -7.88
N ILE A 92 -8.22 19.07 -8.12
CA ILE A 92 -7.43 20.28 -8.40
C ILE A 92 -7.94 20.96 -9.69
N ALA A 93 -8.37 20.17 -10.67
CA ALA A 93 -9.01 20.64 -11.90
C ALA A 93 -10.51 21.00 -11.76
N ASP A 94 -11.04 21.13 -10.52
CA ASP A 94 -12.46 21.40 -10.23
C ASP A 94 -13.44 20.34 -10.80
N ARG A 95 -12.97 19.11 -11.10
CA ARG A 95 -13.78 18.00 -11.64
C ARG A 95 -14.06 16.96 -10.57
N CYS A 96 -15.23 16.32 -10.65
CA CYS A 96 -15.58 15.20 -9.76
C CYS A 96 -14.50 14.10 -9.81
N GLY A 97 -14.12 13.57 -8.65
CA GLY A 97 -13.09 12.53 -8.52
C GLY A 97 -13.37 11.24 -9.32
N TYR A 98 -14.63 10.95 -9.63
CA TYR A 98 -14.98 9.83 -10.51
C TYR A 98 -14.66 10.18 -11.96
N ALA A 99 -13.69 9.49 -12.57
CA ALA A 99 -13.14 9.81 -13.90
C ALA A 99 -14.19 9.87 -15.02
N LEU A 100 -15.23 9.03 -14.95
CA LEU A 100 -16.30 8.97 -15.94
C LEU A 100 -17.37 10.07 -15.76
N CYS A 101 -17.26 10.91 -14.72
CA CYS A 101 -18.16 12.03 -14.47
C CYS A 101 -17.59 13.33 -15.03
N SER A 102 -18.33 14.02 -15.90
CA SER A 102 -17.97 15.35 -16.40
C SER A 102 -18.32 16.50 -15.45
N ARG A 103 -19.09 16.23 -14.39
CA ARG A 103 -19.60 17.26 -13.49
C ARG A 103 -18.49 17.83 -12.61
N PRO A 104 -18.56 19.12 -12.24
CA PRO A 104 -17.63 19.71 -11.30
C PRO A 104 -17.83 19.16 -9.88
N THR A 105 -16.83 19.32 -9.02
CA THR A 105 -16.94 18.97 -7.59
C THR A 105 -17.99 19.83 -6.89
N ARG A 106 -18.60 19.29 -5.83
CA ARG A 106 -19.48 20.08 -4.97
C ARG A 106 -18.63 21.04 -4.13
N LYS A 107 -18.83 22.34 -4.27
CA LYS A 107 -18.16 23.33 -3.42
C LYS A 107 -18.82 23.38 -2.04
N ALA A 108 -18.02 23.42 -0.98
CA ALA A 108 -18.54 23.56 0.37
C ALA A 108 -19.20 24.94 0.54
N ARG A 109 -20.20 25.01 1.43
CA ARG A 109 -20.94 26.25 1.71
C ARG A 109 -20.05 27.36 2.27
N SER A 110 -18.93 26.99 2.90
CA SER A 110 -18.01 27.90 3.57
C SER A 110 -16.56 27.56 3.24
N THR A 111 -15.67 28.56 3.36
CA THR A 111 -14.22 28.41 3.20
C THR A 111 -13.53 27.78 4.41
N ALA A 112 -14.29 27.48 5.48
CA ALA A 112 -13.76 26.83 6.67
C ALA A 112 -13.20 25.43 6.36
N ARG A 113 -12.06 25.09 6.98
CA ARG A 113 -11.40 23.78 6.82
C ARG A 113 -12.26 22.61 7.28
N LYS A 114 -13.09 22.82 8.30
CA LYS A 114 -14.02 21.85 8.85
C LYS A 114 -15.44 22.33 8.58
N GLN A 115 -16.29 21.42 8.12
CA GLN A 115 -17.68 21.67 7.79
C GLN A 115 -18.56 20.77 8.67
N PHE A 116 -19.72 21.29 9.03
CA PHE A 116 -20.75 20.52 9.72
C PHE A 116 -21.67 19.91 8.66
N VAL A 117 -21.81 18.59 8.70
CA VAL A 117 -22.72 17.84 7.83
C VAL A 117 -23.78 17.21 8.72
N ASP A 118 -25.04 17.51 8.44
CA ASP A 118 -26.17 16.84 9.07
C ASP A 118 -26.35 15.46 8.43
N THR A 119 -26.11 14.42 9.22
CA THR A 119 -26.36 13.01 8.85
C THR A 119 -27.52 12.48 9.69
N ASP A 120 -28.14 11.38 9.30
CA ASP A 120 -29.23 10.72 10.06
C ASP A 120 -28.82 10.35 11.51
N HIS A 121 -27.51 10.24 11.77
CA HIS A 121 -26.94 9.96 13.10
C HIS A 121 -26.52 11.23 13.87
N GLY A 122 -26.80 12.43 13.35
CA GLY A 122 -26.46 13.72 13.95
C GLY A 122 -25.45 14.54 13.13
N VAL A 123 -24.96 15.63 13.73
CA VAL A 123 -24.00 16.55 13.10
C VAL A 123 -22.60 15.94 13.15
N GLN A 124 -22.02 15.65 11.98
CA GLN A 124 -20.63 15.22 11.87
C GLN A 124 -19.73 16.37 11.40
N ILE A 125 -18.56 16.49 12.01
CA ILE A 125 -17.53 17.45 11.58
C ILE A 125 -16.65 16.74 10.55
N VAL A 126 -16.77 17.14 9.29
CA VAL A 126 -16.02 16.57 8.16
C VAL A 126 -15.06 17.61 7.61
N GLU A 127 -13.89 17.17 7.15
CA GLU A 127 -12.95 18.06 6.48
C GLU A 127 -13.51 18.50 5.12
N ARG A 128 -13.29 19.77 4.78
CA ARG A 128 -13.72 20.32 3.50
C ARG A 128 -13.18 19.53 2.31
N LYS A 129 -11.91 19.07 2.39
CA LYS A 129 -11.26 18.29 1.33
C LYS A 129 -12.05 17.03 0.99
N VAL A 130 -12.69 16.38 1.97
CA VAL A 130 -13.47 15.14 1.78
C VAL A 130 -14.82 15.41 1.14
N LEU A 131 -15.43 16.56 1.41
CA LEU A 131 -16.73 16.95 0.83
C LEU A 131 -16.59 17.45 -0.62
N GLU A 132 -15.48 18.11 -0.92
CA GLU A 132 -15.20 18.70 -2.23
C GLU A 132 -14.58 17.71 -3.24
N VAL A 133 -14.65 16.41 -2.95
CA VAL A 133 -14.16 15.35 -3.87
C VAL A 133 -15.21 14.97 -4.91
N TRP A 134 -16.48 14.94 -4.53
CA TRP A 134 -17.54 14.31 -5.31
C TRP A 134 -18.62 15.32 -5.69
N CYS A 135 -19.24 15.13 -6.84
CA CYS A 135 -20.46 15.87 -7.21
C CYS A 135 -21.72 15.32 -6.52
N SER A 136 -21.71 14.03 -6.14
CA SER A 136 -22.83 13.32 -5.50
C SER A 136 -22.34 12.05 -4.81
N ASP A 137 -23.10 11.56 -3.82
CA ASP A 137 -22.77 10.34 -3.08
C ASP A 137 -22.78 9.08 -3.96
N ASP A 138 -23.56 9.08 -5.04
CA ASP A 138 -23.57 8.02 -6.05
C ASP A 138 -22.21 7.92 -6.77
N CYS A 139 -21.61 9.06 -7.15
CA CYS A 139 -20.27 9.07 -7.73
C CYS A 139 -19.20 8.62 -6.73
N ALA A 140 -19.36 8.97 -5.45
CA ALA A 140 -18.46 8.46 -4.41
C ALA A 140 -18.54 6.93 -4.32
N LYS A 141 -19.74 6.35 -4.25
CA LYS A 141 -19.94 4.89 -4.21
C LYS A 141 -19.35 4.18 -5.43
N ARG A 142 -19.55 4.71 -6.64
CA ARG A 142 -19.00 4.13 -7.88
C ARG A 142 -17.48 4.18 -7.91
N ALA A 143 -16.89 5.29 -7.49
CA ALA A 143 -15.44 5.41 -7.41
C ALA A 143 -14.84 4.48 -6.35
N LEU A 144 -15.47 4.38 -5.17
CA LEU A 144 -15.05 3.43 -4.14
C LEU A 144 -15.19 1.97 -4.62
N TYR A 145 -16.23 1.64 -5.38
CA TYR A 145 -16.40 0.32 -5.96
C TYR A 145 -15.25 -0.06 -6.89
N VAL A 146 -14.75 0.87 -7.69
CA VAL A 146 -13.55 0.64 -8.51
C VAL A 146 -12.32 0.48 -7.62
N LYS A 147 -12.14 1.37 -6.64
CA LYS A 147 -10.97 1.37 -5.75
C LYS A 147 -10.77 0.04 -5.01
N VAL A 148 -11.85 -0.57 -4.50
CA VAL A 148 -11.77 -1.83 -3.75
C VAL A 148 -11.42 -3.05 -4.61
N GLN A 149 -11.55 -2.94 -5.93
CA GLN A 149 -11.17 -3.99 -6.88
C GLN A 149 -9.69 -3.90 -7.29
N LEU A 150 -9.00 -2.81 -6.94
CA LEU A 150 -7.59 -2.63 -7.28
C LEU A 150 -6.70 -3.45 -6.34
N SER A 151 -5.74 -4.15 -6.91
CA SER A 151 -4.77 -4.88 -6.10
C SER A 151 -3.76 -3.92 -5.46
N GLU A 152 -3.39 -4.21 -4.22
CA GLU A 152 -2.40 -3.46 -3.46
C GLU A 152 -0.97 -3.67 -4.01
N ASP A 153 -0.73 -4.77 -4.73
CA ASP A 153 0.57 -5.05 -5.31
C ASP A 153 0.91 -4.09 -6.46
N PRO A 154 2.13 -3.53 -6.49
CA PRO A 154 2.60 -2.72 -7.61
C PRO A 154 2.52 -3.45 -8.95
N ALA A 155 2.16 -2.74 -10.02
CA ALA A 155 1.95 -3.34 -11.33
C ALA A 155 3.18 -4.07 -11.89
N TRP A 156 4.42 -3.66 -11.57
CA TRP A 156 5.64 -4.36 -12.00
C TRP A 156 5.88 -5.70 -11.29
N MET A 157 5.21 -5.97 -10.16
CA MET A 157 5.29 -7.26 -9.46
C MET A 157 4.17 -8.22 -9.85
N ARG A 158 3.14 -7.75 -10.56
CA ARG A 158 2.05 -8.58 -11.06
C ARG A 158 2.59 -9.43 -12.21
N GLN A 159 2.93 -10.69 -11.94
CA GLN A 159 3.50 -11.60 -12.95
C GLN A 159 2.49 -11.89 -14.07
N GLY A 160 2.53 -11.11 -15.16
CA GLY A 160 1.99 -11.45 -16.49
C GLY A 160 0.50 -11.80 -16.61
N GLY A 161 -0.25 -11.86 -15.51
CA GLY A 161 -1.68 -12.03 -15.46
C GLY A 161 -2.31 -10.66 -15.44
N LEU A 162 -3.10 -10.35 -16.47
CA LEU A 162 -4.09 -9.26 -16.46
C LEU A 162 -4.67 -9.16 -15.04
N GLY A 163 -4.63 -7.96 -14.46
CA GLY A 163 -5.41 -7.68 -13.26
C GLY A 163 -6.85 -8.15 -13.47
N GLU A 164 -7.49 -8.60 -12.40
CA GLU A 164 -8.90 -9.00 -12.46
C GLU A 164 -9.70 -7.91 -13.19
N LYS A 165 -10.59 -8.34 -14.08
CA LYS A 165 -11.38 -7.42 -14.91
C LYS A 165 -12.14 -6.48 -13.97
N ILE A 166 -11.85 -5.19 -14.08
CA ILE A 166 -12.52 -4.18 -13.26
C ILE A 166 -13.97 -4.07 -13.70
N GLU A 167 -14.88 -4.33 -12.77
CA GLU A 167 -16.31 -4.14 -12.96
C GLU A 167 -16.69 -2.70 -12.60
N LEU A 168 -17.48 -2.07 -13.47
CA LEU A 168 -18.05 -0.76 -13.19
C LEU A 168 -19.44 -0.97 -12.59
N MET A 169 -19.71 -0.26 -11.50
CA MET A 169 -21.06 -0.15 -10.97
C MET A 169 -21.88 0.66 -11.98
N VAL A 170 -22.58 -0.03 -12.87
CA VAL A 170 -23.65 0.48 -13.74
C VAL A 170 -24.97 0.07 -13.08
N GLU A 171 -26.08 0.78 -13.30
CA GLU A 171 -27.38 0.41 -12.74
C GLU A 171 -27.92 -0.90 -13.38
N ASN A 172 -27.34 -2.04 -12.97
CA ASN A 172 -27.94 -3.37 -12.84
C ASN A 172 -27.96 -3.68 -11.33
N ALA A 173 -28.67 -2.85 -10.56
CA ALA A 173 -28.63 -2.84 -9.10
C ALA A 173 -29.03 -4.19 -8.44
N GLU A 174 -29.72 -5.07 -9.16
CA GLU A 174 -30.18 -6.37 -8.64
C GLU A 174 -29.06 -7.43 -8.52
N GLU A 175 -27.95 -7.27 -9.25
CA GLU A 175 -26.83 -8.24 -9.24
C GLU A 175 -25.74 -7.87 -8.22
N HIS A 176 -25.44 -6.58 -8.06
CA HIS A 176 -24.32 -6.12 -7.21
C HIS A 176 -24.62 -6.06 -5.70
N HIS A 177 -25.90 -6.11 -5.29
CA HIS A 177 -26.27 -6.22 -3.86
C HIS A 177 -25.89 -7.57 -3.23
N LYS A 178 -25.37 -8.53 -4.01
CA LYS A 178 -25.03 -9.88 -3.56
C LYS A 178 -23.53 -10.13 -3.37
N ALA A 179 -22.65 -9.20 -3.77
CA ALA A 179 -21.23 -9.48 -3.92
C ALA A 179 -20.29 -8.85 -2.87
N LEU A 180 -20.81 -8.14 -1.87
CA LEU A 180 -19.98 -7.64 -0.76
C LEU A 180 -20.35 -8.36 0.53
N PRO A 181 -19.44 -9.09 1.19
CA PRO A 181 -19.67 -9.65 2.53
C PRO A 181 -19.48 -8.56 3.59
N LEU A 182 -20.11 -7.39 3.39
CA LEU A 182 -20.36 -6.47 4.48
C LEU A 182 -21.57 -7.02 5.21
N ARG A 183 -21.33 -7.67 6.36
CA ARG A 183 -22.36 -8.00 7.35
C ARG A 183 -22.96 -6.68 7.87
N LEU A 184 -23.82 -6.05 7.08
CA LEU A 184 -24.80 -5.12 7.61
C LEU A 184 -25.75 -5.99 8.43
N LYS A 185 -25.76 -5.79 9.74
CA LYS A 185 -26.69 -6.46 10.65
C LYS A 185 -28.11 -6.02 10.27
N GLN A 186 -28.70 -6.73 9.32
CA GLN A 186 -30.08 -6.58 8.95
C GLN A 186 -30.90 -7.37 9.97
N GLU A 187 -31.47 -6.62 10.90
CA GLU A 187 -32.41 -7.16 11.88
C GLU A 187 -33.68 -7.53 11.10
N GLY A 188 -33.89 -8.82 10.84
CA GLY A 188 -35.17 -9.34 10.35
C GLY A 188 -35.21 -9.99 8.96
N ALA A 189 -34.14 -10.61 8.47
CA ALA A 189 -34.28 -11.56 7.35
C ALA A 189 -34.73 -12.93 7.90
N SER A 190 -36.00 -13.28 7.70
CA SER A 190 -36.50 -14.63 7.92
C SER A 190 -35.83 -15.56 6.90
N THR A 191 -34.81 -16.30 7.34
CA THR A 191 -34.23 -17.39 6.54
C THR A 191 -35.31 -18.45 6.34
N SER A 192 -35.51 -18.87 5.08
CA SER A 192 -36.41 -19.98 4.79
C SER A 192 -35.85 -21.25 5.44
N ASP A 193 -36.71 -22.23 5.75
CA ASP A 193 -36.24 -23.47 6.40
C ASP A 193 -35.27 -24.25 5.50
N ASP A 194 -35.38 -24.10 4.17
CA ASP A 194 -34.47 -24.66 3.18
C ASP A 194 -33.05 -24.06 3.28
N ASP A 195 -32.93 -22.75 3.59
CA ASP A 195 -31.62 -22.09 3.72
C ASP A 195 -30.88 -22.54 4.99
N LYS A 196 -31.61 -22.86 6.06
CA LYS A 196 -31.02 -23.36 7.31
C LYS A 196 -30.45 -24.76 7.12
N GLU A 197 -31.18 -25.64 6.44
CA GLU A 197 -30.73 -27.00 6.17
C GLU A 197 -29.47 -27.00 5.30
N LEU A 198 -29.39 -26.11 4.31
CA LEU A 198 -28.20 -25.94 3.48
C LEU A 198 -26.98 -25.43 4.28
N LEU A 199 -27.20 -24.47 5.19
CA LEU A 199 -26.17 -23.93 6.08
C LEU A 199 -25.65 -24.99 7.06
N ASP A 200 -26.55 -25.79 7.63
CA ASP A 200 -26.20 -26.86 8.56
C ASP A 200 -25.42 -27.99 7.85
N ALA A 201 -25.82 -28.33 6.63
CA ALA A 201 -25.09 -29.28 5.78
C ALA A 201 -23.69 -28.78 5.41
N ALA A 202 -23.55 -27.49 5.09
CA ALA A 202 -22.26 -26.87 4.81
C ALA A 202 -21.34 -26.87 6.04
N TRP A 203 -21.88 -26.62 7.24
CA TRP A 203 -21.12 -26.72 8.48
C TRP A 203 -20.67 -28.17 8.71
N ALA A 204 -21.57 -29.15 8.62
CA ALA A 204 -21.22 -30.56 8.81
C ALA A 204 -20.08 -31.01 7.87
N ALA A 205 -20.12 -30.61 6.59
CA ALA A 205 -19.05 -30.90 5.64
C ALA A 205 -17.70 -30.26 6.04
N GLN A 206 -17.73 -29.04 6.58
CA GLN A 206 -16.53 -28.38 7.09
C GLN A 206 -15.96 -29.10 8.33
N ALA A 207 -16.82 -29.56 9.23
CA ALA A 207 -16.42 -30.32 10.41
C ALA A 207 -15.73 -31.64 10.02
N ASP A 208 -16.30 -32.37 9.06
CA ASP A 208 -15.74 -33.62 8.55
C ASP A 208 -14.40 -33.39 7.84
N ALA A 209 -14.29 -32.34 7.02
CA ALA A 209 -13.03 -31.97 6.37
C ALA A 209 -11.93 -31.61 7.39
N MET A 210 -12.28 -30.86 8.43
CA MET A 210 -11.38 -30.53 9.54
C MET A 210 -10.93 -31.78 10.31
N ALA A 211 -11.85 -32.72 10.56
CA ALA A 211 -11.55 -33.98 11.22
C ALA A 211 -10.58 -34.85 10.40
N ASN A 212 -10.77 -34.92 9.08
CA ASN A 212 -9.87 -35.64 8.18
C ASN A 212 -8.46 -35.04 8.16
N LEU A 213 -8.36 -33.70 8.10
CA LEU A 213 -7.07 -33.00 8.22
C LEU A 213 -6.38 -33.23 9.58
N ALA A 214 -7.14 -33.36 10.66
CA ALA A 214 -6.60 -33.69 11.97
C ALA A 214 -6.01 -35.12 11.99
N LEU A 215 -6.68 -36.08 11.35
CA LEU A 215 -6.16 -37.44 11.18
C LEU A 215 -4.90 -37.48 10.32
N GLU A 216 -4.84 -36.72 9.22
CA GLU A 216 -3.63 -36.60 8.39
C GLU A 216 -2.45 -35.99 9.16
N ARG A 217 -2.73 -35.07 10.08
CA ARG A 217 -1.73 -34.48 10.99
C ARG A 217 -1.34 -35.40 12.16
N GLY A 218 -1.93 -36.59 12.26
CA GLY A 218 -1.63 -37.59 13.28
C GLY A 218 -2.29 -37.31 14.64
N GLU A 219 -3.29 -36.43 14.69
CA GLU A 219 -4.06 -36.14 15.90
C GLU A 219 -5.05 -37.29 16.15
N LYS A 220 -4.86 -38.03 17.24
CA LYS A 220 -5.76 -39.13 17.63
C LYS A 220 -6.86 -38.60 18.57
N PRO A 221 -8.13 -38.99 18.36
CA PRO A 221 -9.20 -38.59 19.26
C PRO A 221 -8.90 -39.09 20.68
N GLY A 222 -8.87 -38.15 21.65
CA GLY A 222 -8.54 -38.41 23.05
C GLY A 222 -7.07 -38.22 23.44
N GLN A 223 -6.18 -37.89 22.50
CA GLN A 223 -4.84 -37.41 22.84
C GLN A 223 -4.83 -35.87 22.84
N LEU A 224 -4.24 -35.27 23.88
CA LEU A 224 -4.15 -33.81 24.01
C LEU A 224 -3.33 -33.24 22.84
N SER A 225 -4.01 -32.72 21.81
CA SER A 225 -3.37 -31.90 20.79
C SER A 225 -2.76 -30.67 21.47
N LYS A 226 -1.61 -30.20 20.98
CA LYS A 226 -0.96 -28.94 21.46
C LYS A 226 -1.82 -27.68 21.21
N ALA A 227 -3.01 -27.84 20.65
CA ALA A 227 -3.99 -26.80 20.36
C ALA A 227 -5.30 -27.03 21.13
N ASN A 228 -5.23 -27.39 22.42
CA ASN A 228 -6.39 -27.24 23.30
C ASN A 228 -6.62 -25.75 23.54
N GLY A 229 -7.61 -25.17 22.85
CA GLY A 229 -8.16 -23.85 23.18
C GLY A 229 -8.78 -23.78 24.58
N ASP A 230 -8.95 -24.92 25.24
CA ASP A 230 -9.48 -25.04 26.61
C ASP A 230 -8.44 -24.70 27.71
N LEU A 231 -7.15 -24.61 27.34
CA LEU A 231 -6.07 -24.17 28.26
C LEU A 231 -5.80 -22.66 28.19
N ILE A 232 -6.42 -21.95 27.24
CA ILE A 232 -6.33 -20.48 27.15
C ILE A 232 -7.61 -19.91 27.74
N GLN A 233 -7.67 -19.86 29.07
CA GLN A 233 -8.60 -18.95 29.74
C GLN A 233 -8.03 -17.53 29.61
N ASP A 234 -8.45 -16.80 28.59
CA ASP A 234 -8.18 -15.36 28.49
C ASP A 234 -8.97 -14.62 29.58
N GLN A 235 -8.44 -14.62 30.81
CA GLN A 235 -8.83 -13.64 31.81
C GLN A 235 -8.29 -12.27 31.39
N ILE A 236 -9.06 -11.57 30.57
CA ILE A 236 -8.82 -10.17 30.25
C ILE A 236 -9.14 -9.36 31.52
N MET A 237 -8.12 -9.12 32.33
CA MET A 237 -8.18 -8.12 33.40
C MET A 237 -7.68 -6.79 32.85
N GLU A 238 -8.53 -5.77 32.93
CA GLU A 238 -8.13 -4.40 32.67
C GLU A 238 -7.01 -4.01 33.64
N ARG A 239 -5.91 -3.48 33.10
CA ARG A 239 -4.81 -2.99 33.92
C ARG A 239 -5.29 -1.75 34.67
N GLY A 240 -5.60 -1.91 35.95
CA GLY A 240 -5.98 -0.82 36.83
C GLY A 240 -4.98 0.34 36.70
N PHE A 241 -5.49 1.52 36.39
CA PHE A 241 -4.68 2.73 36.22
C PHE A 241 -3.87 2.98 37.50
N SER A 242 -2.56 2.76 37.45
CA SER A 242 -1.68 3.21 38.51
C SER A 242 -1.56 4.73 38.40
N ILE A 243 -2.01 5.45 39.43
CA ILE A 243 -1.91 6.92 39.56
C ILE A 243 -0.44 7.38 39.82
N ALA A 244 0.53 6.51 39.59
CA ALA A 244 1.95 6.85 39.73
C ALA A 244 2.47 7.49 38.42
N PRO A 245 3.25 8.58 38.50
CA PRO A 245 3.86 9.18 37.31
C PRO A 245 4.79 8.16 36.61
N PRO A 246 4.80 8.11 35.27
CA PRO A 246 5.60 7.15 34.52
C PRO A 246 7.09 7.41 34.80
N GLN A 247 7.78 6.39 35.31
CA GLN A 247 9.24 6.43 35.38
C GLN A 247 9.85 6.17 34.00
N PRO A 248 10.84 6.95 33.58
CA PRO A 248 11.57 6.69 32.35
C PRO A 248 12.32 5.34 32.48
N PRO A 249 12.34 4.51 31.42
CA PRO A 249 13.11 3.27 31.43
C PRO A 249 14.58 3.59 31.61
N SER A 250 15.20 3.05 32.66
CA SER A 250 16.63 3.13 32.88
C SER A 250 17.34 2.08 32.03
N LEU A 251 18.41 2.50 31.36
CA LEU A 251 19.31 1.58 30.67
C LEU A 251 20.01 0.69 31.72
N PRO A 252 19.96 -0.65 31.60
CA PRO A 252 20.78 -1.50 32.45
C PRO A 252 22.27 -1.20 32.17
N ALA A 253 23.06 -1.01 33.23
CA ALA A 253 24.49 -0.68 33.16
C ALA A 253 25.37 -1.79 32.53
N GLN A 254 24.76 -2.86 32.04
CA GLN A 254 25.42 -3.92 31.27
C GLN A 254 24.62 -4.13 29.99
N ALA A 255 24.88 -3.29 29.00
CA ALA A 255 24.53 -3.60 27.62
C ALA A 255 25.34 -4.83 27.21
N SER A 256 24.66 -5.97 27.06
CA SER A 256 25.26 -7.18 26.49
C SER A 256 25.81 -6.86 25.10
N ASP A 257 27.04 -7.27 24.80
CA ASP A 257 27.76 -7.04 23.53
C ASP A 257 27.00 -7.43 22.25
N HIS A 258 25.87 -8.15 22.38
CA HIS A 258 25.03 -8.60 21.27
C HIS A 258 24.21 -7.48 20.60
N THR A 259 23.90 -6.38 21.29
CA THR A 259 23.06 -5.31 20.73
C THR A 259 23.84 -4.27 19.92
N MET A 260 25.18 -4.31 19.95
CA MET A 260 26.06 -3.37 19.25
C MET A 260 26.78 -4.00 18.04
N ALA A 261 26.43 -5.24 17.67
CA ALA A 261 27.02 -5.90 16.52
C ALA A 261 26.29 -5.50 15.23
N ILE A 262 26.99 -4.85 14.31
CA ILE A 262 26.55 -4.68 12.92
C ILE A 262 27.16 -5.85 12.15
N GLU A 263 26.31 -6.76 11.66
CA GLU A 263 26.74 -7.92 10.84
C GLU A 263 27.85 -8.78 11.50
N GLY A 264 27.81 -8.94 12.82
CA GLY A 264 28.78 -9.73 13.58
C GLY A 264 30.11 -9.03 13.89
N HIS A 265 30.28 -7.76 13.50
CA HIS A 265 31.42 -6.95 13.88
C HIS A 265 31.05 -5.96 15.00
N VAL A 266 31.82 -5.97 16.09
CA VAL A 266 31.67 -5.04 17.23
C VAL A 266 32.80 -4.00 17.17
N PRO A 267 32.52 -2.72 16.88
CA PRO A 267 33.54 -1.68 16.81
C PRO A 267 34.21 -1.44 18.18
N ARG A 268 35.55 -1.39 18.22
CA ARG A 268 36.32 -1.10 19.45
C ARG A 268 36.50 0.41 19.59
N ILE A 269 35.98 1.00 20.67
CA ILE A 269 35.98 2.46 20.90
C ILE A 269 37.30 3.02 21.48
N ASN A 270 38.29 2.21 21.82
CA ASN A 270 39.57 2.73 22.32
C ASN A 270 40.60 2.93 21.20
N ARG A 271 40.62 4.12 20.58
CA ARG A 271 41.87 4.66 20.02
C ARG A 271 42.65 5.29 21.18
N LYS A 272 43.81 4.70 21.45
CA LYS A 272 44.78 5.17 22.43
C LYS A 272 45.37 6.50 21.94
N ASP A 273 45.27 7.54 22.77
CA ASP A 273 45.99 8.80 22.59
C ASP A 273 47.47 8.52 22.33
N ARG A 274 47.93 8.94 21.16
CA ARG A 274 49.33 9.15 20.81
C ARG A 274 49.40 10.56 20.25
N ASP A 275 49.43 11.51 21.18
CA ASP A 275 49.96 12.83 20.93
C ASP A 275 51.49 12.72 21.06
N ASP A 276 52.18 12.96 19.95
CA ASP A 276 53.41 13.75 19.89
C ASP A 276 53.61 14.15 18.41
N ASP A 277 53.41 15.45 18.21
CA ASP A 277 54.05 16.35 17.24
C ASP A 277 53.66 16.36 15.75
N GLU A 278 53.37 17.60 15.31
CA GLU A 278 53.50 18.16 13.95
C GLU A 278 52.41 17.80 12.93
N ASP A 279 51.40 18.68 12.79
CA ASP A 279 51.33 19.62 11.65
C ASP A 279 50.03 20.44 11.70
N GLU A 280 50.22 21.76 11.83
CA GLU A 280 49.24 22.78 11.48
C GLU A 280 48.94 22.73 9.97
N ASP A 281 47.80 23.29 9.58
CA ASP A 281 47.30 23.51 8.21
C ASP A 281 46.50 22.35 7.55
N ASP A 282 45.16 22.53 7.52
CA ASP A 282 44.39 22.64 6.27
C ASP A 282 42.88 22.61 6.55
N ALA A 283 42.38 23.68 7.17
CA ALA A 283 40.95 23.96 7.29
C ALA A 283 40.52 25.03 6.28
N GLN A 284 40.79 24.84 4.98
CA GLN A 284 40.26 25.69 3.90
C GLN A 284 40.29 24.98 2.53
N ASP A 285 39.39 24.01 2.28
CA ASP A 285 39.18 23.53 0.89
C ASP A 285 37.72 23.19 0.52
N TRP A 286 36.73 23.73 1.25
CA TRP A 286 35.32 23.43 0.97
C TRP A 286 34.58 24.48 0.13
N ASP A 287 35.23 25.58 -0.28
CA ASP A 287 34.50 26.77 -0.80
C ASP A 287 34.86 27.18 -2.25
N LYS A 288 35.31 26.25 -3.10
CA LYS A 288 35.81 26.59 -4.45
C LYS A 288 35.16 25.90 -5.65
N LEU A 289 33.95 25.36 -5.54
CA LEU A 289 33.25 24.79 -6.69
C LEU A 289 31.75 25.14 -6.74
N LEU A 290 31.45 26.42 -7.00
CA LEU A 290 30.20 26.81 -7.65
C LEU A 290 30.52 27.74 -8.83
N PRO A 291 30.32 27.30 -10.09
CA PRO A 291 30.28 28.20 -11.23
C PRO A 291 28.96 28.99 -11.20
N GLY A 292 29.06 30.31 -11.38
CA GLY A 292 27.92 31.18 -11.68
C GLY A 292 27.35 30.97 -13.08
#